data_AF-A0A252DPA4-F1
#
_entry.id   AF-A0A252DPA4-F1
#
_cell.length_a   1.000
_cell.length_b   1.000
_cell.length_c   1.000
_cell.angle_alpha   90.00
_cell.angle_beta   90.00
_cell.angle_gamma   90.00
#
_symmetry.space_group_name_H-M   'P 1'
#
loop_
_entity.id
_entity.type
_entity.pdbx_description
1 polymer ?
#
loop_
_entity_poly.entity_id
_entity_poly.type
_entity_poly.pdbx_seq_one_letter_code
_entity_poly.pdbx_strand_id
1 'polypeptide(L)' 'MSLEDRAKAVAKNIEGKVQEAVGEVTGNPNDKAEGQAKQAESQVRHTAENLKDEVKKALD' A
#
# COMPACT_ATOMS: atom_id res chain seq x y z
N MET A 1 -33.58 -16.54 -21.21
CA MET A 1 -32.54 -16.79 -20.19
C MET A 1 -33.16 -17.68 -19.12
N SER A 2 -32.50 -18.79 -18.79
CA SER A 2 -32.97 -19.76 -17.80
C SER A 2 -32.84 -19.22 -16.37
N LEU A 3 -33.55 -19.80 -15.41
CA LEU A 3 -33.41 -19.49 -13.98
C LEU A 3 -31.97 -19.76 -13.49
N GLU A 4 -31.32 -20.77 -14.04
CA GLU A 4 -29.93 -21.11 -13.73
C GLU A 4 -28.96 -20.01 -14.18
N ASP A 5 -29.23 -19.36 -15.31
CA ASP A 5 -28.41 -18.24 -15.80
C ASP A 5 -28.51 -17.04 -14.87
N ARG A 6 -29.72 -16.78 -14.34
CA ARG A 6 -29.96 -15.71 -13.36
C ARG A 6 -29.27 -15.99 -12.02
N ALA A 7 -29.35 -17.23 -11.53
CA ALA A 7 -28.68 -17.63 -10.29
C ALA A 7 -27.14 -17.50 -10.41
N LYS A 8 -26.55 -17.93 -11.53
CA LYS A 8 -25.12 -17.76 -11.82
C LYS A 8 -24.72 -16.29 -11.90
N ALA A 9 -25.55 -15.44 -12.50
CA ALA A 9 -25.29 -14.01 -12.58
C ALA A 9 -25.32 -13.32 -11.20
N VAL A 10 -26.21 -13.75 -10.30
CA VAL A 10 -26.26 -13.25 -8.93
C VAL A 10 -25.04 -13.71 -8.13
N ALA A 11 -24.66 -14.99 -8.23
CA ALA A 11 -23.48 -15.51 -7.56
C ALA A 11 -22.20 -14.78 -7.98
N LYS A 12 -22.00 -14.55 -9.29
CA LYS A 12 -20.86 -13.78 -9.82
C LYS A 12 -20.85 -12.33 -9.36
N ASN A 13 -22.02 -11.69 -9.24
CA ASN A 13 -22.10 -10.33 -8.71
C ASN A 13 -21.70 -10.25 -7.24
N ILE A 14 -22.06 -11.26 -6.43
CA ILE A 14 -21.67 -11.32 -5.02
C ILE A 14 -20.16 -11.55 -4.90
N GLU A 15 -19.60 -12.49 -5.66
CA GLU A 15 -18.15 -12.75 -5.70
C GLU A 15 -17.36 -11.51 -6.15
N GLY A 16 -17.84 -10.82 -7.20
CA GLY A 16 -17.24 -9.57 -7.67
C GLY A 16 -17.24 -8.47 -6.62
N LYS A 17 -18.35 -8.28 -5.90
CA LYS A 17 -18.43 -7.31 -4.78
C LYS A 17 -17.52 -7.67 -3.61
N VAL A 18 -17.33 -8.96 -3.35
CA VAL A 18 -16.39 -9.42 -2.32
C VAL A 18 -14.95 -9.12 -2.77
N GLN A 19 -14.60 -9.36 -4.03
CA GLN A 19 -13.28 -9.02 -4.58
C GLN A 19 -13.03 -7.52 -4.64
N GLU A 20 -14.03 -6.72 -4.98
CA GLU A 20 -13.97 -5.26 -5.03
C GLU A 20 -13.80 -4.68 -3.62
N ALA A 21 -14.58 -5.16 -2.64
CA ALA A 21 -14.42 -4.79 -1.25
C ALA A 21 -13.06 -5.21 -0.68
N VAL A 22 -12.58 -6.41 -1.05
CA VAL A 22 -11.22 -6.84 -0.70
C VAL A 22 -10.21 -5.90 -1.34
N GLY A 23 -10.29 -5.61 -2.65
CA GLY A 23 -9.38 -4.75 -3.39
C GLY A 23 -9.34 -3.29 -2.93
N GLU A 24 -10.48 -2.68 -2.59
CA GLU A 24 -10.54 -1.33 -2.05
C GLU A 24 -10.00 -1.25 -0.62
N VAL A 25 -10.28 -2.26 0.20
CA VAL A 25 -9.70 -2.39 1.54
C VAL A 25 -8.19 -2.68 1.43
N THR A 26 -7.79 -3.53 0.49
CA THR A 26 -6.42 -3.92 0.19
C THR A 26 -5.84 -3.08 -0.94
N GLY A 27 -5.86 -1.75 -0.91
CA GLY A 27 -4.86 -1.03 -1.71
C GLY A 27 -3.48 -1.59 -1.32
N ASN A 28 -2.91 -2.50 -2.13
CA ASN A 28 -2.32 -3.76 -1.65
C ASN A 28 -1.61 -3.56 -0.30
N PRO A 29 -2.07 -4.14 0.82
CA PRO A 29 -1.65 -3.75 2.15
C PRO A 29 -0.15 -3.93 2.34
N ASN A 30 0.44 -4.87 1.59
CA ASN A 30 1.88 -5.01 1.46
C ASN A 30 2.53 -3.76 0.85
N ASP A 31 2.03 -3.26 -0.27
CA ASP A 31 2.56 -2.07 -0.96
C ASP A 31 2.40 -0.80 -0.12
N LYS A 32 1.30 -0.67 0.63
CA LYS A 32 1.09 0.46 1.55
C LYS A 32 2.05 0.41 2.74
N ALA A 33 2.22 -0.76 3.35
CA ALA A 33 3.16 -0.94 4.46
C ALA A 33 4.62 -0.77 4.02
N GLU A 34 4.97 -1.32 2.86
CA GLU A 34 6.30 -1.16 2.26
C GLU A 34 6.58 0.31 1.91
N GLY A 35 5.58 1.03 1.39
CA GLY A 35 5.67 2.47 1.13
C GLY A 35 5.91 3.28 2.41
N GLN A 36 5.21 2.97 3.50
CA GLN A 36 5.41 3.65 4.79
C GLN A 36 6.77 3.32 5.41
N ALA A 37 7.22 2.07 5.33
CA ALA A 37 8.54 1.66 5.83
C ALA A 37 9.66 2.38 5.07
N LYS A 38 9.58 2.47 3.74
CA LYS A 38 10.55 3.21 2.90
C LYS A 38 10.58 4.70 3.22
N GLN A 39 9.43 5.31 3.51
CA GLN A 39 9.37 6.71 3.92
C GLN A 39 10.05 6.94 5.29
N ALA A 40 9.80 6.06 6.26
CA ALA A 40 10.44 6.14 7.57
C ALA A 40 11.96 5.96 7.46
N GLU A 41 12.43 4.97 6.71
CA GLU A 41 13.85 4.76 6.47
C GLU A 41 14.51 5.99 5.80
N SER A 42 13.83 6.58 4.82
CA SER A 42 14.33 7.77 4.13
C SER A 42 14.49 8.97 5.07
N GLN A 43 13.53 9.21 5.97
CA GLN A 43 13.63 10.29 6.95
C GLN A 43 14.80 10.10 7.92
N VAL A 44 15.02 8.87 8.38
CA VAL A 44 16.14 8.54 9.28
C VAL A 44 17.47 8.77 8.58
N ARG A 45 17.61 8.30 7.33
CA ARG A 45 18.83 8.51 6.53
C ARG A 45 19.12 9.99 6.31
N HIS A 46 18.12 10.76 5.86
CA HIS A 46 18.26 12.21 5.68
C HIS A 46 18.71 12.93 6.95
N THR A 47 18.16 12.55 8.10
CA THR A 47 18.51 13.15 9.39
C THR A 47 19.97 12.84 9.76
N ALA A 48 20.41 11.60 9.55
CA ALA A 48 21.79 11.19 9.81
C ALA A 48 22.78 11.88 8.86
N GLU A 49 22.43 12.01 7.57
CA GLU A 49 23.25 12.72 6.58
C GLU A 49 23.38 14.21 6.92
N ASN A 50 22.27 14.88 7.25
CA ASN A 50 22.29 16.27 7.69
C ASN A 50 23.20 16.48 8.90
N LEU A 51 23.13 15.58 9.89
CA LEU A 51 23.98 15.68 11.08
C LEU A 51 25.46 15.49 10.74
N LYS A 52 25.78 14.55 9.85
CA LYS A 52 27.15 14.31 9.40
C LYS A 52 27.71 15.50 8.63
N ASP A 53 26.90 16.12 7.78
CA ASP A 53 27.28 17.31 7.03
C ASP A 53 27.56 18.51 7.96
N GLU A 54 26.73 18.70 9.00
CA GLU A 54 26.94 19.75 10.00
C GLU A 54 28.20 19.52 10.83
N VAL A 55 28.47 18.28 11.26
CA VAL A 55 29.71 17.92 11.97
C VAL A 55 30.93 18.17 11.09
N LYS A 56 30.85 17.82 9.79
CA LYS A 56 31.94 18.05 8.85
C LYS A 56 32.24 19.54 8.68
N LYS A 57 31.20 20.36 8.51
CA LYS A 57 31.34 21.83 8.45
C LYS A 57 31.94 22.44 9.71
N ALA A 58 31.70 21.85 10.88
CA ALA A 58 32.23 22.36 12.14
C ALA A 58 33.70 21.97 12.38
N LEU A 59 34.22 20.97 11.65
CA LEU A 59 35.59 20.49 11.74
C LEU A 59 36.52 21.06 10.64
N ASP A 60 35.95 21.51 9.51
CA ASP A 60 36.64 22.33 8.50
C ASP A 60 36.79 23.79 8.95
#